data_AF-A0AAJ8MUJ2-F1
#
_entry.id   AF-A0AAJ8MUJ2-F1
#
_cell.length_a   1.000
_cell.length_b   1.000
_cell.length_c   1.000
_cell.angle_alpha   90.00
_cell.angle_beta   90.00
_cell.angle_gamma   90.00
#
_symmetry.space_group_name_H-M   'P 1'
#
loop_
_entity.id
_entity.type
_entity.pdbx_description
1 polymer ?
#
loop_
_entity_poly.entity_id
_entity_poly.type
_entity_poly.pdbx_seq_one_letter_code
_entity_poly.pdbx_strand_id
1 'polypeptide(L)'
;MSFLRSFKGLLLGLLLVVAYSSFIIDIIMILKVRHYSNDRPPAVIALLVSSLLQAMYCLYLLMTGGKGKKNSAGNVLALTSFFAAFTFGSIVATTVLRHHTQYCNQTIPDNSDLCGVLRGTEGLGWALFGFNLLYLALLPVLVSTGGKWTSPLTELPYEHKYEEEKADANGH
;
A
#
# COMPACT_ATOMS: atom_id res chain seq x y z
N MET A 1 -17.46 -10.95 12.74
CA MET A 1 -17.16 -10.84 11.29
C MET A 1 -17.26 -9.42 10.74
N SER A 2 -18.25 -8.61 11.15
CA SER A 2 -18.40 -7.19 10.72
C SER A 2 -17.14 -6.33 10.94
N PHE A 3 -16.45 -6.45 12.08
CA PHE A 3 -15.20 -5.72 12.36
C PHE A 3 -14.09 -5.98 11.33
N LEU A 4 -13.81 -7.23 10.97
CA LEU A 4 -12.76 -7.58 10.00
C LEU A 4 -13.07 -7.05 8.59
N ARG A 5 -14.35 -6.98 8.23
CA ARG A 5 -14.80 -6.46 6.94
C ARG A 5 -14.62 -4.94 6.86
N SER A 6 -15.01 -4.22 7.92
CA SER A 6 -14.79 -2.78 8.04
C SER A 6 -13.30 -2.43 8.12
N PHE A 7 -12.53 -3.20 8.90
CA PHE A 7 -11.08 -3.02 9.04
C PHE A 7 -10.34 -3.25 7.72
N LYS A 8 -10.69 -4.29 6.95
CA LYS A 8 -10.15 -4.54 5.59
C LYS A 8 -10.37 -3.35 4.66
N GLY A 9 -11.59 -2.82 4.63
CA GLY A 9 -11.94 -1.67 3.78
C GLY A 9 -11.21 -0.39 4.21
N LEU A 10 -11.16 -0.14 5.51
CA LEU A 10 -10.44 1.00 6.09
C LEU A 10 -8.94 0.93 5.80
N LEU A 11 -8.33 -0.25 6.00
CA LEU A 11 -6.90 -0.45 5.75
C LEU A 11 -6.55 -0.26 4.26
N LEU A 12 -7.40 -0.74 3.35
CA LEU A 12 -7.23 -0.52 1.90
C LEU A 12 -7.39 0.96 1.53
N GLY A 13 -8.33 1.67 2.17
CA GLY A 13 -8.51 3.12 1.99
C GLY A 13 -7.31 3.93 2.50
N LEU A 14 -6.78 3.60 3.68
CA LEU A 14 -5.56 4.20 4.21
C LEU A 14 -4.36 3.94 3.30
N LEU A 15 -4.23 2.70 2.80
CA LEU A 15 -3.17 2.34 1.86
C LEU A 15 -3.22 3.19 0.59
N LEU A 16 -4.43 3.46 0.06
CA LEU A 16 -4.64 4.34 -1.08
C LEU A 16 -4.21 5.79 -0.78
N VAL A 17 -4.63 6.34 0.36
CA VAL A 17 -4.28 7.72 0.76
C VAL A 17 -2.77 7.86 0.90
N VAL A 18 -2.12 6.91 1.57
CA VAL A 18 -0.67 6.93 1.81
C VAL A 18 0.10 6.73 0.51
N ALA A 19 -0.36 5.84 -0.39
CA ALA A 19 0.23 5.67 -1.71
C ALA A 19 0.14 6.94 -2.56
N TYR A 20 -1.01 7.60 -2.56
CA TYR A 20 -1.20 8.86 -3.26
C TYR A 20 -0.33 9.98 -2.66
N SER A 21 -0.26 10.10 -1.34
CA SER A 21 0.62 11.07 -0.67
C SER A 21 2.11 10.80 -0.98
N SER A 22 2.53 9.54 -1.00
CA SER A 22 3.91 9.16 -1.38
C SER A 22 4.20 9.58 -2.82
N PHE A 23 3.30 9.29 -3.75
CA PHE A 23 3.43 9.71 -5.15
C PHE A 23 3.65 11.23 -5.29
N ILE A 24 2.86 12.04 -4.58
CA ILE A 24 2.98 13.50 -4.62
C ILE A 24 4.31 13.98 -4.03
N ILE A 25 4.71 13.47 -2.86
CA ILE A 25 5.96 13.92 -2.23
C ILE A 25 7.18 13.50 -3.06
N ASP A 26 7.13 12.35 -3.73
CA ASP A 26 8.22 11.87 -4.59
C ASP A 26 8.40 12.79 -5.81
N ILE A 27 7.30 13.31 -6.38
CA ILE A 27 7.37 14.34 -7.44
C ILE A 27 8.04 15.60 -6.90
N ILE A 28 7.63 16.08 -5.73
CA ILE A 28 8.21 17.29 -5.11
C ILE A 28 9.72 17.08 -4.88
N MET A 29 10.13 15.91 -4.39
CA MET A 29 11.53 15.58 -4.18
C MET A 29 12.32 15.60 -5.49
N ILE A 30 11.81 14.97 -6.55
CA ILE A 30 12.47 14.98 -7.87
C ILE A 30 12.61 16.40 -8.41
N LEU A 31 11.57 17.22 -8.31
CA LEU A 31 11.59 18.61 -8.78
C LEU A 31 12.60 19.45 -7.98
N LYS A 32 12.61 19.30 -6.66
CA LYS A 32 13.57 20.02 -5.80
C LYS A 32 15.01 19.60 -6.06
N VAL A 33 15.30 18.29 -6.17
CA VAL A 33 16.64 17.82 -6.51
C VAL A 33 17.08 18.39 -7.85
N ARG A 34 16.19 18.43 -8.86
CA ARG A 34 16.51 19.01 -10.17
C ARG A 34 16.78 20.50 -10.16
N HIS A 35 16.29 21.22 -9.16
CA HIS A 35 16.59 22.65 -9.02
C HIS A 35 18.05 22.89 -8.60
N TYR A 36 18.64 21.95 -7.85
CA TYR A 36 19.99 22.09 -7.28
C TYR A 36 21.04 21.18 -7.95
N SER A 37 20.63 20.14 -8.67
CA SER A 37 21.50 19.20 -9.38
C SER A 37 20.89 18.79 -10.71
N ASN A 38 21.71 18.49 -11.71
CA ASN A 38 21.23 17.90 -12.98
C ASN A 38 20.93 16.39 -12.87
N ASP A 39 21.26 15.77 -11.73
CA ASP A 39 21.02 14.34 -11.48
C ASP A 39 19.56 14.06 -11.06
N ARG A 40 19.07 12.88 -11.42
CA ARG A 40 17.76 12.40 -10.96
C ARG A 40 17.96 11.37 -9.84
N PRO A 41 17.21 11.43 -8.73
CA PRO A 41 17.30 10.42 -7.67
C PRO A 41 16.62 9.12 -8.12
N PRO A 42 17.36 8.05 -8.46
CA PRO A 42 16.77 6.86 -9.09
C PRO A 42 15.86 6.09 -8.11
N ALA A 43 16.20 6.04 -6.82
CA ALA A 43 15.38 5.35 -5.83
C ALA A 43 14.04 6.05 -5.58
N VAL A 44 14.03 7.38 -5.57
CA VAL A 44 12.80 8.18 -5.43
C VAL A 44 11.90 7.99 -6.67
N ILE A 45 12.48 7.89 -7.87
CA ILE A 45 11.73 7.57 -9.09
C ILE A 45 11.14 6.15 -8.99
N ALA A 46 11.90 5.18 -8.51
CA ALA A 46 11.38 3.83 -8.30
C ALA A 46 10.22 3.83 -7.30
N LEU A 47 10.36 4.54 -6.18
CA LEU A 47 9.30 4.68 -5.17
C LEU A 47 8.05 5.37 -5.73
N LEU A 48 8.22 6.40 -6.57
CA LEU A 48 7.13 7.09 -7.30
C LEU A 48 6.35 6.12 -8.19
N VAL A 49 7.04 5.30 -8.97
CA VAL A 49 6.39 4.32 -9.86
C VAL A 49 5.64 3.28 -9.03
N SER A 50 6.26 2.79 -7.94
CA SER A 50 5.62 1.84 -7.02
C SER A 50 4.35 2.43 -6.39
N SER A 51 4.43 3.65 -5.87
CA SER A 51 3.34 4.32 -5.16
C SER A 51 2.18 4.65 -6.09
N LEU A 52 2.47 5.06 -7.34
CA LEU A 52 1.44 5.24 -8.38
C LEU A 52 0.72 3.93 -8.72
N LEU A 53 1.48 2.86 -9.01
CA LEU A 53 0.91 1.55 -9.34
C LEU A 53 0.11 0.97 -8.18
N GLN A 54 0.59 1.14 -6.95
CA GLN A 54 -0.10 0.70 -5.74
C GLN A 54 -1.38 1.50 -5.50
N ALA A 55 -1.38 2.82 -5.71
CA ALA A 55 -2.58 3.65 -5.62
C ALA A 55 -3.62 3.22 -6.67
N MET A 56 -3.21 3.03 -7.92
CA MET A 56 -4.08 2.51 -8.98
C MET A 56 -4.66 1.15 -8.63
N TYR A 57 -3.83 0.26 -8.07
CA TYR A 57 -4.27 -1.07 -7.65
C TYR A 57 -5.30 -1.02 -6.51
N CYS A 58 -5.06 -0.19 -5.49
CA CYS A 58 -6.00 -0.01 -4.38
C CYS A 58 -7.33 0.59 -4.87
N LEU A 59 -7.27 1.59 -5.75
CA LEU A 59 -8.45 2.19 -6.37
C LEU A 59 -9.23 1.14 -7.19
N TYR A 60 -8.53 0.32 -7.97
CA TYR A 60 -9.13 -0.78 -8.72
C TYR A 60 -9.84 -1.77 -7.79
N LEU A 61 -9.22 -2.18 -6.68
CA LEU A 61 -9.83 -3.08 -5.71
C LEU A 61 -11.09 -2.47 -5.06
N LEU A 62 -11.06 -1.18 -4.71
CA LEU A 62 -12.21 -0.47 -4.15
C LEU A 62 -13.37 -0.36 -5.16
N MET A 63 -13.07 0.01 -6.41
CA MET A 63 -14.07 0.16 -7.46
C MET A 63 -14.68 -1.18 -7.90
N THR A 64 -13.88 -2.25 -7.93
CA THR A 64 -14.37 -3.59 -8.27
C THR A 64 -15.12 -4.26 -7.13
N GLY A 65 -14.82 -3.86 -5.89
CA GLY A 65 -15.48 -4.37 -4.69
C GLY A 65 -17.00 -4.22 -4.67
N GLY A 66 -17.52 -3.12 -5.24
CA GLY A 66 -18.96 -2.86 -5.34
C GLY A 66 -19.63 -3.38 -6.62
N LYS A 67 -18.86 -3.86 -7.60
CA LYS A 67 -19.37 -4.24 -8.94
C LYS A 67 -19.39 -5.76 -9.19
N GLY A 68 -19.13 -6.57 -8.17
CA GLY A 68 -19.15 -8.04 -8.30
C GLY A 68 -17.99 -8.65 -9.09
N LYS A 69 -16.96 -7.87 -9.44
CA LYS A 69 -15.72 -8.41 -10.05
C LYS A 69 -14.85 -9.02 -8.95
N LYS A 70 -14.54 -10.30 -9.11
CA LYS A 70 -13.94 -11.15 -8.07
C LYS A 70 -12.43 -11.28 -8.29
N ASN A 71 -11.63 -10.52 -7.55
CA ASN A 71 -10.19 -10.77 -7.43
C ASN A 71 -9.96 -11.84 -6.36
N SER A 72 -9.27 -12.93 -6.71
CA SER A 72 -8.95 -14.00 -5.75
C SER A 72 -8.02 -13.48 -4.65
N ALA A 73 -8.22 -13.94 -3.42
CA ALA A 73 -7.36 -13.58 -2.29
C ALA A 73 -5.89 -13.93 -2.53
N GLY A 74 -5.60 -15.03 -3.26
CA GLY A 74 -4.25 -15.41 -3.66
C GLY A 74 -3.59 -14.41 -4.62
N ASN A 75 -4.33 -13.88 -5.61
CA ASN A 75 -3.80 -12.85 -6.51
C ASN A 75 -3.51 -11.56 -5.76
N VAL A 76 -4.38 -11.21 -4.80
CA VAL A 76 -4.19 -10.04 -3.94
C VAL A 76 -2.95 -10.22 -3.06
N LEU A 77 -2.77 -11.39 -2.45
CA LEU A 77 -1.58 -11.72 -1.67
C LEU A 77 -0.30 -11.59 -2.50
N ALA A 78 -0.28 -12.16 -3.71
CA ALA A 78 0.88 -12.11 -4.60
C ALA A 78 1.24 -10.67 -4.98
N LEU A 79 0.26 -9.85 -5.37
CA LEU A 79 0.48 -8.46 -5.74
C LEU A 79 0.90 -7.60 -4.54
N THR A 80 0.26 -7.76 -3.39
CA THR A 80 0.66 -7.04 -2.16
C THR A 80 2.08 -7.45 -1.72
N SER A 81 2.46 -8.72 -1.89
CA SER A 81 3.83 -9.19 -1.58
C SER A 81 4.86 -8.58 -2.52
N PHE A 82 4.54 -8.49 -3.82
CA PHE A 82 5.37 -7.80 -4.81
C PHE A 82 5.57 -6.33 -4.44
N PHE A 83 4.49 -5.61 -4.12
CA PHE A 83 4.57 -4.22 -3.68
C PHE A 83 5.39 -4.09 -2.39
N ALA A 84 5.19 -4.96 -1.40
CA ALA A 84 5.96 -4.93 -0.16
C ALA A 84 7.47 -5.06 -0.41
N ALA A 85 7.88 -6.04 -1.23
CA ALA A 85 9.29 -6.25 -1.56
C ALA A 85 9.89 -5.08 -2.37
N PHE A 86 9.15 -4.58 -3.35
CA PHE A 86 9.60 -3.48 -4.20
C PHE A 86 9.70 -2.16 -3.42
N THR A 87 8.70 -1.83 -2.59
CA THR A 87 8.73 -0.67 -1.69
C THR A 87 9.87 -0.79 -0.69
N PHE A 88 10.14 -1.98 -0.15
CA PHE A 88 11.26 -2.19 0.76
C PHE A 88 12.62 -1.93 0.08
N GLY A 89 12.84 -2.45 -1.12
CA GLY A 89 14.09 -2.19 -1.86
C GLY A 89 14.28 -0.71 -2.21
N SER A 90 13.23 -0.08 -2.73
CA SER A 90 13.27 1.34 -3.12
C SER A 90 13.45 2.28 -1.93
N ILE A 91 12.85 1.97 -0.77
CA ILE A 91 13.00 2.81 0.40
C ILE A 91 14.35 2.66 1.07
N VAL A 92 14.89 1.45 1.18
CA VAL A 92 16.25 1.25 1.70
C VAL A 92 17.23 2.05 0.84
N ALA A 93 17.10 1.98 -0.49
CA ALA A 93 17.91 2.80 -1.39
C ALA A 93 17.71 4.31 -1.17
N THR A 94 16.47 4.76 -0.91
CA THR A 94 16.17 6.16 -0.59
C THR A 94 16.77 6.62 0.74
N THR A 95 16.75 5.76 1.76
CA THR A 95 17.41 6.07 3.04
C THR A 95 18.92 6.17 2.92
N VAL A 96 19.54 5.43 2.00
CA VAL A 96 20.98 5.56 1.70
C VAL A 96 21.27 6.88 0.99
N LEU A 97 20.39 7.33 0.09
CA LEU A 97 20.52 8.61 -0.62
C LEU A 97 20.61 9.82 0.33
N ARG A 98 20.04 9.74 1.54
CA ARG A 98 20.17 10.79 2.56
C ARG A 98 21.60 11.07 3.01
N HIS A 99 22.50 10.10 2.88
CA HIS A 99 23.90 10.26 3.23
C HIS A 99 24.72 10.92 2.12
N HIS A 100 24.14 11.10 0.94
CA HIS A 100 24.78 11.78 -0.18
C HIS A 100 24.49 13.28 -0.13
N THR A 101 25.56 14.08 -0.17
CA THR A 101 25.50 15.55 -0.13
C THR A 101 24.65 16.15 -1.26
N GLN A 102 24.49 15.46 -2.39
CA GLN A 102 23.65 15.90 -3.49
C GLN A 102 22.15 15.92 -3.15
N TYR A 103 21.69 15.11 -2.21
CA TYR A 103 20.25 14.93 -1.90
C TYR A 103 19.85 15.45 -0.51
N CYS A 104 20.83 15.75 0.35
CA CYS A 104 20.64 16.49 1.59
C CYS A 104 21.97 17.15 1.99
N ASN A 105 22.25 18.35 1.46
CA ASN A 105 23.45 19.10 1.81
C ASN A 105 23.20 20.01 3.03
N GLN A 106 23.70 19.63 4.21
CA GLN A 106 23.51 20.40 5.43
C GLN A 106 24.33 21.69 5.49
N THR A 107 25.21 21.94 4.51
CA THR A 107 26.08 23.13 4.47
C THR A 107 25.50 24.32 3.73
N ILE A 108 24.34 24.18 3.07
CA ILE A 108 23.67 25.27 2.34
C ILE A 108 22.53 25.83 3.23
N PRO A 109 22.48 27.16 3.49
CA PRO A 109 21.52 27.79 4.41
C PRO A 109 20.03 27.52 4.09
N ASP A 110 19.68 27.39 2.81
CA ASP A 110 18.31 27.15 2.32
C ASP A 110 17.97 25.67 2.07
N ASN A 111 18.84 24.73 2.47
CA ASN A 111 18.62 23.30 2.19
C ASN A 111 17.74 22.56 3.21
N SER A 112 17.24 23.28 4.22
CA SER A 112 16.33 22.75 5.25
C SER A 112 15.09 22.12 4.62
N ASP A 113 14.66 22.64 3.47
CA ASP A 113 13.45 22.22 2.76
C ASP A 113 13.65 20.97 1.88
N LEU A 114 14.86 20.69 1.39
CA LEU A 114 15.18 19.48 0.62
C LEU A 114 15.29 18.27 1.55
N CYS A 115 16.03 18.43 2.66
CA CYS A 115 16.15 17.38 3.68
C CYS A 115 14.81 17.09 4.36
N GLY A 116 13.96 18.10 4.55
CA GLY A 116 12.60 17.92 5.06
C GLY A 116 11.72 17.09 4.13
N VAL A 117 11.75 17.38 2.82
CA VAL A 117 11.02 16.60 1.81
C VAL A 117 11.57 15.18 1.70
N LEU A 118 12.89 14.98 1.74
CA LEU A 118 13.48 13.64 1.73
C LEU A 118 13.04 12.81 2.94
N ARG A 119 13.01 13.40 4.15
CA ARG A 119 12.46 12.72 5.35
C ARG A 119 10.97 12.39 5.18
N GLY A 120 10.21 13.26 4.53
CA GLY A 120 8.81 13.00 4.20
C GLY A 120 8.65 11.82 3.23
N THR A 121 9.47 11.77 2.18
CA THR A 121 9.56 10.65 1.23
C THR A 121 9.94 9.34 1.94
N GLU A 122 10.94 9.37 2.82
CA GLU A 122 11.31 8.22 3.67
C GLU A 122 10.16 7.81 4.59
N GLY A 123 9.51 8.76 5.27
CA GLY A 123 8.41 8.47 6.19
C GLY A 123 7.22 7.82 5.49
N LEU A 124 6.82 8.37 4.34
CA LEU A 124 5.70 7.85 3.56
C LEU A 124 6.01 6.51 2.89
N GLY A 125 7.24 6.30 2.42
CA GLY A 125 7.67 5.00 1.94
C GLY A 125 7.61 3.93 3.05
N TRP A 126 8.06 4.24 4.27
CA TRP A 126 8.09 3.26 5.37
C TRP A 126 6.67 2.96 5.82
N ALA A 127 5.80 3.98 5.81
CA ALA A 127 4.37 3.81 6.03
C ALA A 127 3.76 2.89 4.95
N LEU A 128 4.04 3.10 3.67
CA LEU A 128 3.60 2.23 2.57
C LEU A 128 3.99 0.77 2.79
N PHE A 129 5.26 0.53 3.12
CA PHE A 129 5.77 -0.80 3.45
C PHE A 129 5.04 -1.39 4.67
N GLY A 130 4.90 -0.62 5.75
CA GLY A 130 4.21 -1.04 6.97
C GLY A 130 2.75 -1.42 6.72
N PHE A 131 2.01 -0.62 5.95
CA PHE A 131 0.63 -0.94 5.59
C PHE A 131 0.52 -2.16 4.68
N ASN A 132 1.47 -2.36 3.75
CA ASN A 132 1.56 -3.60 2.98
C ASN A 132 1.74 -4.82 3.91
N LEU A 133 2.64 -4.74 4.90
CA LEU A 133 2.80 -5.82 5.88
C LEU A 133 1.54 -6.08 6.70
N LEU A 134 0.86 -5.03 7.16
CA LEU A 134 -0.42 -5.16 7.87
C LEU A 134 -1.47 -5.85 6.99
N TYR A 135 -1.54 -5.50 5.71
CA TYR A 135 -2.47 -6.11 4.78
C TYR A 135 -2.12 -7.59 4.50
N LEU A 136 -0.82 -7.90 4.37
CA LEU A 136 -0.32 -9.28 4.24
C LEU A 136 -0.62 -10.12 5.48
N ALA A 137 -0.56 -9.55 6.68
CA ALA A 137 -0.93 -10.23 7.92
C ALA A 137 -2.45 -10.44 8.03
N LEU A 138 -3.24 -9.48 7.52
CA LEU A 138 -4.71 -9.55 7.54
C LEU A 138 -5.27 -10.62 6.59
N LEU A 139 -4.66 -10.81 5.41
CA LEU A 139 -5.17 -11.74 4.37
C LEU A 139 -5.31 -13.19 4.86
N PRO A 140 -4.30 -13.83 5.50
CA PRO A 140 -4.43 -15.16 6.09
C PRO A 140 -5.54 -15.24 7.14
N VAL A 141 -5.69 -14.22 7.97
CA VAL A 141 -6.74 -14.16 8.99
C VAL A 141 -8.11 -14.20 8.33
N LEU A 142 -8.33 -13.37 7.30
CA LEU A 142 -9.57 -13.34 6.52
C LEU A 142 -9.89 -14.68 5.83
N VAL A 143 -8.87 -15.36 5.31
CA VAL A 143 -9.03 -16.68 4.67
C VAL A 143 -9.34 -17.76 5.72
N SER A 144 -8.65 -17.75 6.87
CA SER A 144 -8.85 -18.74 7.94
C SER A 144 -10.26 -18.71 8.55
N THR A 145 -10.96 -17.57 8.47
CA THR A 145 -12.33 -17.40 8.98
C THR A 145 -13.43 -17.95 8.08
N GLY A 146 -13.12 -18.93 7.22
CA GLY A 146 -14.12 -19.68 6.43
C GLY A 146 -13.98 -19.57 4.91
N GLY A 147 -12.85 -19.10 4.39
CA GLY A 147 -12.60 -18.93 2.96
C GLY A 147 -11.48 -19.81 2.40
N LYS A 148 -11.29 -19.75 1.07
CA LYS A 148 -10.15 -20.33 0.36
C LYS A 148 -9.33 -19.23 -0.31
N TRP A 149 -8.07 -19.48 -0.64
CA TRP A 149 -7.25 -18.52 -1.40
C TRP A 149 -7.78 -18.22 -2.81
N THR A 150 -8.59 -19.13 -3.35
CA THR A 150 -9.32 -18.93 -4.60
C THR A 150 -10.59 -18.09 -4.42
N SER A 151 -11.06 -17.91 -3.18
CA SER A 151 -12.25 -17.10 -2.90
C SER A 151 -12.00 -15.62 -3.20
N PRO A 152 -13.04 -14.88 -3.63
CA PRO A 152 -12.95 -13.46 -3.88
C PRO A 152 -12.64 -12.68 -2.61
N LEU A 153 -11.73 -11.71 -2.68
CA LEU A 153 -11.39 -10.84 -1.54
C LEU A 153 -12.62 -10.14 -0.96
N THR A 154 -13.59 -9.78 -1.79
CA THR A 154 -14.83 -9.08 -1.40
C THR A 154 -15.74 -9.91 -0.50
N GLU A 155 -15.70 -11.24 -0.66
CA GLU A 155 -16.54 -12.22 0.06
C GLU A 155 -15.91 -12.67 1.37
N LEU A 156 -14.64 -12.31 1.63
CA LEU A 156 -13.94 -12.62 2.87
C LEU A 156 -14.13 -11.51 3.93
N PRO A 157 -14.34 -11.86 5.21
CA PRO A 157 -14.54 -13.22 5.73
C PRO A 157 -15.93 -13.77 5.35
N TYR A 158 -16.03 -15.09 5.12
CA TYR A 158 -17.30 -15.74 4.77
C TYR A 158 -18.25 -15.67 5.97
N GLU A 159 -19.44 -15.09 5.78
CA GLU A 159 -20.54 -15.34 6.70
C GLU A 159 -21.03 -16.75 6.44
N HIS A 160 -20.83 -17.67 7.38
CA HIS A 160 -21.69 -18.84 7.45
C HIS A 160 -23.12 -18.30 7.57
N LYS A 161 -23.94 -18.50 6.53
CA LYS A 161 -25.40 -18.44 6.66
C LYS A 161 -25.81 -19.53 7.66
N TYR A 162 -25.68 -19.27 8.95
CA TYR A 162 -26.22 -20.13 10.00
C TYR A 162 -27.77 -20.11 10.04
N GLU A 163 -28.42 -19.38 9.13
CA GLU A 163 -29.88 -19.26 9.06
C GLU A 163 -30.56 -20.17 8.03
N GLU A 164 -29.85 -20.77 7.05
CA GLU A 164 -30.49 -21.70 6.10
C GLU A 164 -30.56 -23.13 6.63
N GLU A 165 -29.63 -23.57 7.48
CA GLU A 165 -29.64 -24.94 8.05
C GLU A 165 -30.67 -25.13 9.17
N LYS A 166 -31.18 -24.06 9.80
CA LYS A 166 -32.28 -24.15 10.78
C LYS A 166 -33.67 -24.06 10.15
N ALA A 167 -33.78 -23.55 8.92
CA ALA A 167 -35.04 -23.57 8.17
C ALA A 167 -35.32 -24.97 7.59
N ASP A 168 -34.29 -25.68 7.13
CA ASP A 168 -34.43 -27.05 6.62
C ASP A 168 -34.42 -28.12 7.74
N ALA A 169 -33.86 -27.83 8.93
CA ALA A 169 -33.94 -28.72 10.09
C ALA A 169 -35.26 -28.61 10.88
N ASN A 170 -35.97 -27.48 10.75
CA ASN A 170 -37.31 -27.29 11.31
C ASN A 170 -38.36 -27.38 10.19
N GLY A 171 -38.36 -28.48 9.45
CA GLY A 171 -39.45 -28.83 8.55
C GLY A 171 -40.80 -28.78 9.28
N HIS A 172 -41.44 -27.61 9.19
CA HIS A 172 -42.82 -27.29 9.54
C HIS A 172 -43.27 -26.11 8.67
#